data_AF-A0A1Q5MM40-F1
#
_entry.id   AF-A0A1Q5MM40-F1
#
_cell.length_a   1.000
_cell.length_b   1.000
_cell.length_c   1.000
_cell.angle_alpha   90.00
_cell.angle_beta   90.00
_cell.angle_gamma   90.00
#
_symmetry.space_group_name_H-M   'P 1'
#
loop_
_entity.id
_entity.type
_entity.pdbx_description
1 polymer ?
#
loop_
_entity_poly.entity_id
_entity_poly.type
_entity_poly.pdbx_seq_one_letter_code
_entity_poly.pdbx_strand_id
1 'polypeptide(L)'
;MALAQPEPGGVLAGQIGPRSGAPGAARTGPLRGTLATTACMETLQVGYLHAVAAAAGCSLSQPFPDNGIDWHVSHGAPEHVVDDEVTIKVQLKATYQVPPRPPGASFGFTLDNEHLVKLARTPVAVHKILVVMLVPRERDQWLAAGHDRLDLRHCCYWTNLAGHPVTGRRRTTVRIPTTRIFDDRALCEIMTRAGSGGTP
;
A
#
# COMPACT_ATOMS: atom_id res chain seq x y z
N MET A 1 42.61 -58.06 -40.07
CA MET A 1 43.06 -56.84 -39.37
C MET A 1 43.11 -57.16 -37.89
N ALA A 2 44.33 -57.32 -37.39
CA ALA A 2 44.69 -57.53 -35.99
C ALA A 2 45.88 -56.60 -35.68
N LEU A 3 46.22 -56.48 -34.39
CA LEU A 3 47.34 -55.74 -33.75
C LEU A 3 46.94 -54.35 -33.25
N ALA A 4 47.42 -53.81 -32.13
CA ALA A 4 48.06 -54.26 -30.88
C ALA A 4 48.34 -52.94 -30.09
N GLN A 5 48.37 -52.98 -28.75
CA GLN A 5 48.75 -51.82 -27.91
C GLN A 5 50.24 -51.43 -28.07
N PRO A 6 50.66 -50.26 -27.52
CA PRO A 6 51.33 -50.30 -26.20
C PRO A 6 51.07 -49.08 -25.26
N GLU A 7 51.13 -49.33 -23.93
CA GLU A 7 51.44 -48.35 -22.83
C GLU A 7 52.98 -48.16 -22.73
N PRO A 8 53.61 -47.28 -21.90
CA PRO A 8 53.11 -46.47 -20.77
C PRO A 8 53.67 -45.01 -20.70
N GLY A 9 53.20 -44.17 -19.75
CA GLY A 9 53.97 -42.99 -19.38
C GLY A 9 53.35 -42.02 -18.37
N GLY A 10 53.98 -41.89 -17.20
CA GLY A 10 54.13 -40.59 -16.53
C GLY A 10 53.23 -40.28 -15.33
N VAL A 11 53.70 -40.65 -14.13
CA VAL A 11 53.26 -40.11 -12.84
C VAL A 11 53.59 -38.62 -12.72
N LEU A 12 52.61 -37.79 -12.36
CA LEU A 12 52.83 -36.49 -11.74
C LEU A 12 51.78 -36.26 -10.65
N ALA A 13 52.23 -36.40 -9.42
CA ALA A 13 51.50 -36.04 -8.22
C ALA A 13 51.25 -34.53 -8.20
N GLY A 14 49.97 -34.16 -8.21
CA GLY A 14 49.50 -32.79 -8.00
C GLY A 14 48.36 -32.79 -6.99
N GLN A 15 48.71 -32.64 -5.72
CA GLN A 15 47.77 -32.36 -4.64
C GLN A 15 46.97 -31.10 -4.95
N ILE A 16 45.65 -31.20 -5.07
CA ILE A 16 44.73 -30.07 -4.88
C ILE A 16 43.60 -30.59 -3.99
N GLY A 17 43.61 -30.12 -2.75
CA GLY A 17 42.71 -30.54 -1.68
C GLY A 17 41.23 -30.28 -1.96
N PRO A 18 40.33 -30.80 -1.12
CA PRO A 18 38.90 -30.61 -1.28
C PRO A 18 38.61 -29.11 -1.24
N ARG A 19 37.94 -28.61 -2.29
CA ARG A 19 37.32 -27.29 -2.28
C ARG A 19 36.34 -27.26 -1.11
N SER A 20 36.78 -26.66 -0.01
CA SER A 20 35.92 -26.27 1.10
C SER A 20 34.88 -25.32 0.51
N GLY A 21 33.68 -25.84 0.26
CA GLY A 21 32.51 -25.02 0.01
C GLY A 21 32.37 -24.09 1.21
N ALA A 22 32.55 -22.79 0.96
CA ALA A 22 32.25 -21.78 1.96
C ALA A 22 30.82 -22.04 2.47
N PRO A 23 30.59 -22.13 3.79
CA PRO A 23 29.25 -22.24 4.29
C PRO A 23 28.47 -21.01 3.80
N GLY A 24 27.44 -21.25 3.00
CA GLY A 24 26.56 -20.21 2.50
C GLY A 24 26.12 -19.35 3.67
N ALA A 25 26.31 -18.04 3.53
CA ALA A 25 25.94 -17.06 4.55
C ALA A 25 24.55 -17.41 5.09
N ALA A 26 24.51 -17.78 6.37
CA ALA A 26 23.26 -18.14 7.04
C ALA A 26 22.29 -16.97 6.87
N ARG A 27 21.08 -17.26 6.36
CA ARG A 27 20.00 -16.27 6.32
C ARG A 27 19.71 -15.85 7.76
N THR A 28 20.14 -14.65 8.14
CA THR A 28 20.03 -14.10 9.51
C THR A 28 18.63 -13.52 9.81
N GLY A 29 17.69 -13.58 8.85
CA GLY A 29 16.33 -13.10 9.01
C GLY A 29 15.29 -14.24 9.05
N PRO A 30 14.10 -13.97 9.61
CA PRO A 30 13.00 -14.93 9.63
C PRO A 30 12.61 -15.35 8.20
N LEU A 31 12.19 -16.61 8.05
CA LEU A 31 11.67 -17.10 6.77
C LEU A 31 10.31 -16.45 6.48
N ARG A 32 10.25 -15.61 5.44
CA ARG A 32 9.00 -14.98 4.97
C ARG A 32 8.37 -15.78 3.82
N GLY A 33 7.04 -15.73 3.73
CA GLY A 33 6.29 -16.31 2.61
C GLY A 33 6.56 -15.62 1.26
N THR A 34 6.11 -16.25 0.18
CA THR A 34 6.47 -15.93 -1.22
C THR A 34 5.51 -14.97 -1.94
N LEU A 35 4.50 -14.44 -1.25
CA LEU A 35 3.56 -13.47 -1.83
C LEU A 35 4.30 -12.22 -2.34
N ALA A 36 3.83 -11.68 -3.47
CA ALA A 36 4.37 -10.46 -4.06
C ALA A 36 4.33 -9.30 -3.05
N THR A 37 5.41 -8.53 -2.97
CA THR A 37 5.52 -7.41 -2.02
C THR A 37 4.37 -6.42 -2.17
N THR A 38 3.94 -6.11 -3.39
CA THR A 38 2.81 -5.21 -3.66
C THR A 38 1.49 -5.74 -3.08
N ALA A 39 1.22 -7.04 -3.18
CA ALA A 39 0.05 -7.65 -2.56
C ALA A 39 0.13 -7.61 -1.01
N CYS A 40 1.33 -7.79 -0.45
CA CYS A 40 1.53 -7.62 1.00
C CYS A 40 1.32 -6.16 1.44
N MET A 41 1.70 -5.16 0.61
CA MET A 41 1.45 -3.74 0.91
C MET A 41 -0.05 -3.43 0.90
N GLU A 42 -0.78 -3.99 -0.06
CA GLU A 42 -2.23 -3.89 -0.12
C GLU A 42 -2.88 -4.50 1.13
N THR A 43 -2.48 -5.71 1.52
CA THR A 43 -2.96 -6.35 2.76
C THR A 43 -2.66 -5.49 4.00
N LEU A 44 -1.47 -4.90 4.09
CA LEU A 44 -1.10 -4.01 5.19
C LEU A 44 -2.00 -2.77 5.23
N GLN A 45 -2.28 -2.17 4.08
CA GLN A 45 -3.14 -0.99 3.97
C GLN A 45 -4.60 -1.30 4.30
N VAL A 46 -5.10 -2.46 3.89
CA VAL A 46 -6.43 -2.94 4.30
C VAL A 46 -6.49 -3.08 5.83
N GLY A 47 -5.49 -3.72 6.45
CA GLY A 47 -5.42 -3.83 7.92
C GLY A 47 -5.42 -2.47 8.62
N TYR A 48 -4.71 -1.47 8.07
CA TYR A 48 -4.75 -0.11 8.58
C TYR A 48 -6.13 0.55 8.45
N LEU A 49 -6.77 0.41 7.28
CA LEU A 49 -8.13 0.94 7.07
C LEU A 49 -9.12 0.35 8.08
N HIS A 50 -9.04 -0.96 8.35
CA HIS A 50 -9.86 -1.62 9.37
C HIS A 50 -9.63 -1.03 10.76
N ALA A 51 -8.37 -0.78 11.15
CA ALA A 51 -8.05 -0.19 12.45
C ALA A 51 -8.61 1.25 12.58
N VAL A 52 -8.43 2.07 11.53
CA VAL A 52 -8.95 3.44 11.49
C VAL A 52 -10.48 3.46 11.52
N ALA A 53 -11.13 2.63 10.71
CA ALA A 53 -12.59 2.55 10.68
C ALA A 53 -13.17 2.08 12.02
N ALA A 54 -12.56 1.08 12.66
CA ALA A 54 -12.97 0.60 13.97
C ALA A 54 -12.88 1.70 15.04
N ALA A 55 -11.78 2.46 15.06
CA ALA A 55 -11.60 3.57 15.99
C ALA A 55 -12.56 4.74 15.72
N ALA A 56 -12.90 5.00 14.45
CA ALA A 56 -13.86 6.02 14.04
C ALA A 56 -15.34 5.57 14.14
N GLY A 57 -15.63 4.34 14.57
CA GLY A 57 -17.00 3.82 14.63
C GLY A 57 -17.67 3.64 13.25
N CYS A 58 -16.88 3.44 12.20
CA CYS A 58 -17.37 3.29 10.83
C CYS A 58 -17.51 1.82 10.42
N SER A 59 -18.49 1.51 9.56
CA SER A 59 -18.60 0.22 8.90
C SER A 59 -17.82 0.21 7.58
N LEU A 60 -17.36 -0.99 7.19
CA LEU A 60 -16.60 -1.21 5.96
C LEU A 60 -17.30 -2.25 5.10
N SER A 61 -17.43 -1.98 3.80
CA SER A 61 -17.87 -2.97 2.82
C SER A 61 -17.07 -2.88 1.52
N GLN A 62 -16.85 -4.01 0.86
CA GLN A 62 -16.19 -4.07 -0.43
C GLN A 62 -17.23 -4.10 -1.56
N PRO A 63 -17.04 -3.34 -2.65
CA PRO A 63 -17.94 -3.42 -3.79
C PRO A 63 -17.80 -4.77 -4.50
N PHE A 64 -18.93 -5.35 -4.90
CA PHE A 64 -18.98 -6.56 -5.70
C PHE A 64 -19.95 -6.37 -6.88
N PRO A 65 -19.50 -6.57 -8.14
CA PRO A 65 -18.11 -6.80 -8.54
C PRO A 65 -17.21 -5.56 -8.29
N ASP A 66 -15.89 -5.77 -8.24
CA ASP A 66 -14.91 -4.67 -8.17
C ASP A 66 -15.10 -3.72 -9.38
N ASN A 67 -15.19 -2.43 -9.09
CA ASN A 67 -15.40 -1.38 -10.08
C ASN A 67 -14.26 -0.34 -10.10
N GLY A 68 -13.13 -0.64 -9.49
CA GLY A 68 -11.99 0.26 -9.31
C GLY A 68 -12.25 1.29 -8.21
N ILE A 69 -12.89 0.86 -7.13
CA ILE A 69 -12.97 1.50 -5.81
C ILE A 69 -12.81 0.35 -4.83
N ASP A 70 -11.94 0.48 -3.83
CA ASP A 70 -11.57 -0.67 -3.00
C ASP A 70 -12.56 -0.87 -1.84
N TRP A 71 -13.06 0.22 -1.25
CA TRP A 71 -13.93 0.18 -0.07
C TRP A 71 -15.02 1.24 -0.09
N HIS A 72 -16.16 0.88 0.49
CA HIS A 72 -17.14 1.82 1.01
C HIS A 72 -16.95 1.91 2.53
N VAL A 73 -16.97 3.13 3.04
CA VAL A 73 -16.92 3.41 4.47
C VAL A 73 -18.21 4.15 4.82
N SER A 74 -18.96 3.64 5.79
CA SER A 74 -20.21 4.28 6.23
C SER A 74 -20.11 4.69 7.69
N HIS A 75 -20.74 5.81 8.02
CA HIS A 75 -20.78 6.39 9.36
C HIS A 75 -22.21 6.79 9.70
N GLY A 76 -22.81 6.11 10.67
CA GLY A 76 -24.14 6.43 11.19
C GLY A 76 -24.07 7.44 12.32
N ALA A 77 -24.79 8.56 12.21
CA ALA A 77 -24.89 9.57 13.25
C ALA A 77 -26.22 10.35 13.12
N PRO A 78 -26.98 10.56 14.22
CA PRO A 78 -28.21 11.36 14.21
C PRO A 78 -28.03 12.81 13.76
N GLU A 79 -26.81 13.34 13.83
CA GLU A 79 -26.46 14.71 13.46
C GLU A 79 -26.32 14.91 11.94
N HIS A 80 -26.31 13.83 11.16
CA HIS A 80 -26.30 13.93 9.70
C HIS A 80 -27.63 14.50 9.20
N VAL A 81 -27.57 15.29 8.13
CA VAL A 81 -28.66 16.19 7.74
C VAL A 81 -29.62 15.54 6.74
N VAL A 82 -29.13 14.68 5.86
CA VAL A 82 -29.93 14.09 4.76
C VAL A 82 -30.48 12.71 5.14
N ASP A 83 -29.64 11.89 5.76
CA ASP A 83 -29.95 10.55 6.25
C ASP A 83 -29.15 10.33 7.52
N ASP A 84 -29.53 9.36 8.36
CA ASP A 84 -28.79 9.04 9.59
C ASP A 84 -27.47 8.28 9.30
N GLU A 85 -27.21 7.92 8.06
CA GLU A 85 -25.97 7.33 7.58
C GLU A 85 -25.38 8.12 6.40
N VAL A 86 -24.06 8.35 6.44
CA VAL A 86 -23.31 8.81 5.27
C VAL A 86 -22.30 7.76 4.83
N THR A 87 -22.17 7.58 3.52
CA THR A 87 -21.16 6.70 2.91
C THR A 87 -20.17 7.51 2.09
N ILE A 88 -18.89 7.16 2.16
CA ILE A 88 -17.86 7.58 1.20
C ILE A 88 -17.22 6.36 0.54
N LYS A 89 -16.65 6.59 -0.64
CA LYS A 89 -15.88 5.62 -1.41
C LYS A 89 -14.39 5.87 -1.23
N VAL A 90 -13.61 4.83 -0.99
CA VAL A 90 -12.17 4.92 -0.73
C VAL A 90 -11.43 4.09 -1.76
N GLN A 91 -10.50 4.73 -2.47
CA GLN A 91 -9.46 4.03 -3.21
C GLN A 91 -8.18 4.04 -2.39
N LEU A 92 -7.64 2.86 -2.14
CA LEU A 92 -6.36 2.59 -1.54
C LEU A 92 -5.27 2.50 -2.60
N LYS A 93 -4.13 3.13 -2.32
CA LYS A 93 -2.86 2.90 -3.01
C LYS A 93 -1.73 2.85 -2.00
N ALA A 94 -0.75 1.98 -2.21
CA ALA A 94 0.45 1.91 -1.38
C ALA A 94 1.71 2.05 -2.23
N THR A 95 2.75 2.70 -1.70
CA THR A 95 4.04 2.82 -2.39
C THR A 95 5.21 2.84 -1.41
N TYR A 96 6.34 2.26 -1.83
CA TYR A 96 7.65 2.45 -1.18
C TYR A 96 8.56 3.40 -1.97
N GLN A 97 8.11 3.90 -3.13
CA GLN A 97 8.91 4.75 -4.01
C GLN A 97 9.09 6.16 -3.44
N VAL A 98 8.16 6.59 -2.58
CA VAL A 98 8.28 7.82 -1.79
C VAL A 98 8.66 7.42 -0.38
N PRO A 99 9.74 8.00 0.20
CA PRO A 99 10.16 7.65 1.54
C PRO A 99 9.08 8.07 2.57
N PRO A 100 8.99 7.36 3.71
CA PRO A 100 8.20 7.82 4.83
C PRO A 100 8.61 9.24 5.25
N ARG A 101 7.64 10.05 5.70
CA ARG A 101 7.85 11.47 6.06
C ARG A 101 8.50 12.28 4.92
N PRO A 102 7.85 12.36 3.74
CA PRO A 102 8.39 13.11 2.62
C PRO A 102 8.60 14.58 3.00
N PRO A 103 9.68 15.22 2.54
CA PRO A 103 9.95 16.61 2.86
C PRO A 103 8.93 17.54 2.18
N GLY A 104 8.54 18.61 2.87
CA GLY A 104 7.67 19.66 2.35
C GLY A 104 6.18 19.42 2.56
N ALA A 105 5.36 20.30 1.97
CA ALA A 105 3.92 20.36 2.19
C ALA A 105 3.10 19.31 1.40
N SER A 106 3.72 18.68 0.39
CA SER A 106 3.07 17.62 -0.41
C SER A 106 4.10 16.73 -1.10
N PHE A 107 3.67 15.55 -1.55
CA PHE A 107 4.43 14.66 -2.43
C PHE A 107 3.66 14.33 -3.71
N GLY A 108 4.37 13.90 -4.76
CA GLY A 108 3.77 13.53 -6.03
C GLY A 108 3.38 12.05 -6.04
N PHE A 109 2.19 11.75 -6.54
CA PHE A 109 1.74 10.37 -6.73
C PHE A 109 1.13 10.20 -8.12
N THR A 110 1.64 9.22 -8.87
CA THR A 110 1.22 9.00 -10.26
C THR A 110 0.11 7.96 -10.33
N LEU A 111 -1.04 8.36 -10.87
CA LEU A 111 -2.19 7.49 -11.10
C LEU A 111 -2.36 7.17 -12.58
N ASP A 112 -2.86 5.97 -12.89
CA ASP A 112 -3.46 5.71 -14.20
C ASP A 112 -4.70 6.60 -14.39
N ASN A 113 -4.84 7.14 -15.59
CA ASN A 113 -5.91 8.09 -15.89
C ASN A 113 -7.30 7.49 -15.69
N GLU A 114 -7.48 6.18 -15.89
CA GLU A 114 -8.75 5.50 -15.62
C GLU A 114 -9.18 5.63 -14.15
N HIS A 115 -8.25 5.40 -13.21
CA HIS A 115 -8.50 5.58 -11.78
C HIS A 115 -8.74 7.06 -11.44
N LEU A 116 -7.95 7.97 -12.02
CA LEU A 116 -8.11 9.40 -11.78
C LEU A 116 -9.47 9.91 -12.28
N VAL A 117 -9.93 9.52 -13.46
CA VAL A 117 -11.24 9.92 -14.00
C VAL A 117 -12.37 9.50 -13.06
N LYS A 118 -12.29 8.28 -12.48
CA LYS A 118 -13.29 7.80 -11.51
C LYS A 118 -13.27 8.65 -10.23
N LEU A 119 -12.09 8.96 -9.70
CA LEU A 119 -11.90 9.75 -8.48
C LEU A 119 -12.23 11.25 -8.66
N ALA A 120 -11.98 11.79 -9.84
CA ALA A 120 -12.16 13.20 -10.15
C ALA A 120 -13.57 13.57 -10.63
N ARG A 121 -14.46 12.58 -10.80
CA ARG A 121 -15.85 12.84 -11.18
C ARG A 121 -16.51 13.82 -10.21
N THR A 122 -17.15 14.84 -10.77
CA THR A 122 -17.95 15.85 -10.06
C THR A 122 -19.06 16.38 -10.99
N PRO A 123 -20.27 16.70 -10.49
CA PRO A 123 -20.77 16.43 -9.13
C PRO A 123 -20.96 14.93 -8.87
N VAL A 124 -21.05 14.54 -7.60
CA VAL A 124 -21.27 13.15 -7.15
C VAL A 124 -22.25 13.11 -6.00
N ALA A 125 -23.08 12.06 -5.95
CA ALA A 125 -23.94 11.77 -4.81
C ALA A 125 -23.17 11.14 -3.64
N VAL A 126 -22.15 10.33 -3.95
CA VAL A 126 -21.28 9.68 -2.96
C VAL A 126 -19.85 10.12 -3.20
N HIS A 127 -19.27 10.81 -2.21
CA HIS A 127 -17.91 11.32 -2.30
C HIS A 127 -16.87 10.20 -2.38
N LYS A 128 -15.73 10.53 -3.00
CA LYS A 128 -14.62 9.61 -3.20
C LYS A 128 -13.34 10.23 -2.68
N ILE A 129 -12.54 9.47 -1.95
CA ILE A 129 -11.21 9.87 -1.54
C ILE A 129 -10.17 8.86 -1.99
N LEU A 130 -8.96 9.36 -2.24
CA LEU A 130 -7.77 8.55 -2.40
C LEU A 130 -7.03 8.51 -1.07
N VAL A 131 -6.66 7.32 -0.60
CA VAL A 131 -5.77 7.11 0.54
C VAL A 131 -4.48 6.46 0.04
N VAL A 132 -3.35 7.15 0.25
CA VAL A 132 -2.02 6.70 -0.16
C VAL A 132 -1.17 6.36 1.05
N MET A 133 -0.82 5.09 1.19
CA MET A 133 0.12 4.59 2.18
C MET A 133 1.56 4.71 1.69
N LEU A 134 2.40 5.39 2.48
CA LEU A 134 3.85 5.34 2.35
C LEU A 134 4.38 4.30 3.33
N VAL A 135 5.12 3.32 2.82
CA VAL A 135 5.66 2.19 3.60
C VAL A 135 7.18 2.09 3.40
N PRO A 136 7.97 1.68 4.41
CA PRO A 136 9.38 1.38 4.24
C PRO A 136 9.63 0.36 3.14
N ARG A 137 10.78 0.47 2.45
CA ARG A 137 11.13 -0.46 1.36
C ARG A 137 11.39 -1.87 1.87
N GLU A 138 12.00 -1.99 3.04
CA GLU A 138 12.32 -3.27 3.67
C GLU A 138 11.14 -3.79 4.47
N ARG A 139 10.62 -4.97 4.09
CA ARG A 139 9.47 -5.61 4.74
C ARG A 139 9.71 -5.92 6.22
N ASP A 140 10.96 -6.14 6.62
CA ASP A 140 11.34 -6.36 8.02
C ASP A 140 11.04 -5.15 8.91
N GLN A 141 10.90 -3.96 8.32
CA GLN A 141 10.63 -2.74 9.05
C GLN A 141 9.13 -2.43 9.16
N TRP A 142 8.24 -3.17 8.50
CA TRP A 142 6.83 -2.77 8.40
C TRP A 142 6.06 -2.87 9.72
N LEU A 143 6.43 -3.82 10.58
CA LEU A 143 5.68 -4.15 11.78
C LEU A 143 6.64 -4.56 12.90
N ALA A 144 6.47 -3.98 14.07
CA ALA A 144 7.10 -4.42 15.31
C ALA A 144 6.02 -4.59 16.38
N ALA A 145 6.01 -5.74 17.06
CA ALA A 145 5.09 -6.01 18.15
C ALA A 145 5.85 -5.95 19.47
N GLY A 146 5.30 -5.23 20.44
CA GLY A 146 5.72 -5.23 21.84
C GLY A 146 4.59 -5.66 22.74
N HIS A 147 4.80 -5.63 24.05
CA HIS A 147 3.77 -5.99 25.04
C HIS A 147 2.62 -4.97 25.07
N ASP A 148 2.93 -3.69 24.85
CA ASP A 148 1.94 -2.62 25.00
C ASP A 148 1.34 -2.15 23.67
N ARG A 149 2.00 -2.43 22.54
CA ARG A 149 1.60 -1.89 21.24
C ARG A 149 2.09 -2.69 20.04
N LEU A 150 1.36 -2.51 18.95
CA LEU A 150 1.74 -2.93 17.61
C LEU A 150 2.15 -1.71 16.77
N ASP A 151 3.45 -1.56 16.52
CA ASP A 151 4.00 -0.47 15.74
C ASP A 151 3.99 -0.84 14.25
N LEU A 152 3.02 -0.30 13.51
CA LEU A 152 3.00 -0.36 12.06
C LEU A 152 3.79 0.83 11.48
N ARG A 153 4.96 0.59 10.88
CA ARG A 153 5.75 1.67 10.27
C ARG A 153 5.20 2.00 8.89
N HIS A 154 4.35 3.01 8.83
CA HIS A 154 3.76 3.54 7.61
C HIS A 154 3.21 4.95 7.88
N CYS A 155 2.71 5.62 6.85
CA CYS A 155 1.80 6.75 7.02
C CYS A 155 0.83 6.80 5.85
N CYS A 156 -0.46 6.84 6.15
CA CYS A 156 -1.52 7.01 5.15
C CYS A 156 -1.88 8.48 5.05
N TYR A 157 -1.97 8.99 3.81
CA TYR A 157 -2.40 10.35 3.52
C TYR A 157 -3.65 10.30 2.66
N TRP A 158 -4.59 11.22 2.86
CA TRP A 158 -5.81 11.26 2.08
C TRP A 158 -5.96 12.54 1.27
N THR A 159 -6.69 12.45 0.15
CA THR A 159 -7.15 13.61 -0.59
C THR A 159 -8.43 13.33 -1.36
N ASN A 160 -9.30 14.33 -1.44
CA ASN A 160 -10.40 14.37 -2.40
C ASN A 160 -9.86 14.90 -3.75
N LEU A 161 -10.17 14.21 -4.84
CA LEU A 161 -9.70 14.57 -6.20
C LEU A 161 -10.84 15.08 -7.09
N ALA A 162 -12.05 15.29 -6.57
CA ALA A 162 -13.18 15.80 -7.33
C ALA A 162 -12.79 17.08 -8.11
N GLY A 163 -13.05 17.07 -9.42
CA GLY A 163 -12.69 18.17 -10.33
C GLY A 163 -11.21 18.24 -10.74
N HIS A 164 -10.35 17.35 -10.27
CA HIS A 164 -8.94 17.35 -10.64
C HIS A 164 -8.76 17.02 -12.14
N PRO A 165 -8.02 17.84 -12.91
CA PRO A 165 -7.83 17.61 -14.34
C PRO A 165 -6.95 16.39 -14.60
N VAL A 166 -7.22 15.68 -15.70
CA VAL A 166 -6.34 14.66 -16.27
C VAL A 166 -5.39 15.35 -17.25
N THR A 167 -4.09 15.35 -16.96
CA THR A 167 -3.12 16.16 -17.72
C THR A 167 -2.14 15.32 -18.54
N GLY A 168 -1.88 14.08 -18.16
CA GLY A 168 -1.01 13.19 -18.94
C GLY A 168 -1.77 12.29 -19.91
N ARG A 169 -1.06 11.65 -20.85
CA ARG A 169 -1.68 10.80 -21.89
C ARG A 169 -2.24 9.48 -21.35
N ARG A 170 -1.52 8.83 -20.44
CA ARG A 170 -1.93 7.56 -19.80
C ARG A 170 -1.99 7.63 -18.28
N ARG A 171 -1.13 8.48 -17.70
CA ARG A 171 -0.97 8.65 -16.27
C ARG A 171 -0.86 10.13 -15.95
N THR A 172 -1.37 10.51 -14.79
CA THR A 172 -1.34 11.89 -14.28
C THR A 172 -0.78 11.86 -12.86
N THR A 173 0.15 12.77 -12.58
CA THR A 173 0.71 12.96 -11.24
C THR A 173 -0.16 13.95 -10.48
N VAL A 174 -0.70 13.51 -9.34
CA VAL A 174 -1.43 14.36 -8.38
C VAL A 174 -0.51 14.73 -7.21
N ARG A 175 -0.83 15.83 -6.53
CA ARG A 175 -0.11 16.28 -5.33
C ARG A 175 -0.90 15.90 -4.09
N ILE A 176 -0.27 15.16 -3.18
CA ILE A 176 -0.88 14.68 -1.94
C ILE A 176 -0.31 15.49 -0.77
N PRO A 177 -1.14 16.23 -0.01
CA PRO A 177 -0.68 17.03 1.13
C PRO A 177 -0.13 16.16 2.26
N THR A 178 1.00 16.55 2.85
CA THR A 178 1.59 15.85 4.00
C THR A 178 0.89 16.15 5.31
N THR A 179 0.06 17.20 5.36
CA THR A 179 -0.77 17.55 6.52
C THR A 179 -2.05 16.73 6.63
N ARG A 180 -2.47 16.03 5.56
CA ARG A 180 -3.70 15.22 5.53
C ARG A 180 -3.41 13.76 5.86
N ILE A 181 -2.99 13.50 7.09
CA ILE A 181 -2.84 12.14 7.60
C ILE A 181 -4.24 11.52 7.72
N PHE A 182 -4.37 10.26 7.31
CA PHE A 182 -5.64 9.52 7.34
C PHE A 182 -5.69 8.65 8.60
N ASP A 183 -6.05 9.25 9.73
CA ASP A 183 -6.31 8.56 10.99
C ASP A 183 -7.82 8.53 11.32
N ASP A 184 -8.18 8.04 12.51
CA ASP A 184 -9.55 7.96 13.00
C ASP A 184 -10.21 9.35 13.10
N ARG A 185 -9.48 10.35 13.60
CA ARG A 185 -9.96 11.73 13.72
C ARG A 185 -10.26 12.33 12.35
N ALA A 186 -9.33 12.19 11.41
CA ALA A 186 -9.52 12.65 10.04
C ALA A 186 -10.72 11.96 9.38
N LEU A 187 -10.93 10.66 9.62
CA LEU A 187 -12.10 9.94 9.12
C LEU A 187 -13.39 10.50 9.73
N CYS A 188 -13.47 10.70 11.05
CA CYS A 188 -14.62 11.34 11.69
C CYS A 188 -14.91 12.72 11.07
N GLU A 189 -13.89 13.58 10.91
CA GLU A 189 -14.04 14.90 10.31
C GLU A 189 -14.53 14.86 8.85
N ILE A 190 -14.06 13.89 8.07
CA ILE A 190 -14.55 13.65 6.70
C ILE A 190 -16.02 13.28 6.74
N MET A 191 -16.42 12.36 7.61
CA MET A 191 -17.79 11.85 7.71
C MET A 191 -18.76 12.93 8.20
N THR A 192 -18.40 13.70 9.23
CA THR A 192 -19.21 14.82 9.71
C THR A 192 -19.46 15.84 8.60
N ARG A 193 -18.43 16.20 7.83
CA ARG A 193 -18.57 17.13 6.70
C ARG A 193 -19.47 16.55 5.62
N ALA A 194 -19.26 15.29 5.24
CA ALA A 194 -20.09 14.63 4.23
C ALA A 194 -21.56 14.51 4.66
N GLY A 195 -21.82 14.11 5.90
CA GLY A 195 -23.18 13.96 6.42
C GLY A 195 -23.90 15.29 6.66
N SER A 196 -23.16 16.39 6.80
CA SER A 196 -23.71 17.75 6.80
C SER A 196 -23.94 18.33 5.39
N GLY A 197 -23.76 17.53 4.33
CA GLY A 197 -23.90 17.95 2.93
C GLY A 197 -22.67 18.68 2.35
N GLY A 198 -21.57 18.74 3.11
CA GLY A 198 -20.29 19.27 2.67
C GLY A 198 -19.43 18.23 1.95
N THR A 199 -18.24 18.65 1.53
CA THR A 199 -17.27 17.76 0.87
C THR A 199 -16.16 17.32 1.83
N PRO A 200 -15.66 16.08 1.69
CA PRO A 200 -14.39 15.66 2.30
C PRO A 200 -13.23 16.58 1.93
#